data_AF-A0A9P3CIG0-F1
#
_entry.id   AF-A0A9P3CIG0-F1
#
_cell.length_a   1.000
_cell.length_b   1.000
_cell.length_c   1.000
_cell.angle_alpha   90.00
_cell.angle_beta   90.00
_cell.angle_gamma   90.00
#
_symmetry.space_group_name_H-M   'P 1'
#
loop_
_entity.id
_entity.type
_entity.pdbx_description
1 polymer ?
#
loop_
_entity_poly.entity_id
_entity_poly.type
_entity_poly.pdbx_seq_one_letter_code
_entity_poly.pdbx_strand_id
1 'polypeptide(L)'
;MNGKYVPPGRRQSANKDSHKSDANRDLYSARDIKNYVHPAPSNGSETPHRASNVSGSLQDSAATPGKLAWVCLFNDSSGPANPRWNSDKIIFCKRSLRLLPGYVESKKLSDTEATETANTAESVSTADTVQTAENTDTAKRTGPAEPAPTAEMPETTETAKPVATLREAETHQFQPDHVPIAIFKQIPRTGKSDRVFSFIGYHTISHLEFLEPRSDALVRMLDQKWSYIDKFGEIQQKERTMESWNEALCKKWAVVKFQELDEEKFPPPRIERLPDPEPQRAHKKSVNEMLAELRMSGEAKKEAEEEGT
;
A
#
# COMPACT_ATOMS: atom_id res chain seq x y z
N MET A 1 -27.65 -55.39 29.78
CA MET A 1 -27.50 -54.13 29.04
C MET A 1 -26.06 -53.66 29.21
N ASN A 2 -25.17 -53.93 28.25
CA ASN A 2 -23.74 -53.64 28.38
C ASN A 2 -23.42 -52.32 27.67
N GLY A 3 -23.49 -51.21 28.42
CA GLY A 3 -23.06 -49.91 27.93
C GLY A 3 -21.54 -49.88 27.77
N LYS A 4 -21.06 -49.78 26.53
CA LYS A 4 -19.64 -49.59 26.25
C LYS A 4 -19.21 -48.21 26.75
N TYR A 5 -18.40 -48.18 27.81
CA TYR A 5 -17.78 -46.96 28.32
C TYR A 5 -16.86 -46.36 27.25
N VAL A 6 -17.13 -45.11 26.86
CA VAL A 6 -16.26 -44.34 25.95
C VAL A 6 -15.45 -43.36 26.79
N PRO A 7 -14.10 -43.45 26.77
CA PRO A 7 -13.24 -42.60 27.57
C PRO A 7 -13.45 -41.10 27.29
N PRO A 8 -13.39 -40.24 28.31
CA PRO A 8 -13.69 -38.81 28.19
C PRO A 8 -12.81 -38.05 27.18
N GLY A 9 -11.62 -38.54 26.84
CA GLY A 9 -10.74 -37.95 25.80
C GLY A 9 -11.07 -38.32 24.35
N ARG A 10 -12.03 -39.24 24.11
CA ARG A 10 -12.39 -39.73 22.77
C ARG A 10 -13.80 -39.34 22.33
N ARG A 11 -14.45 -38.42 23.05
CA ARG A 11 -15.69 -37.80 22.59
C ARG A 11 -15.36 -36.96 21.35
N GLN A 12 -15.54 -37.54 20.17
CA GLN A 12 -15.47 -36.81 18.91
C GLN A 12 -16.37 -35.58 19.03
N SER A 13 -15.77 -34.40 18.94
CA SER A 13 -16.47 -33.12 18.87
C SER A 13 -17.15 -33.01 17.50
N ALA A 14 -18.16 -33.84 17.25
CA ALA A 14 -18.72 -34.06 15.94
C ALA A 14 -19.72 -32.99 15.48
N ASN A 15 -19.95 -31.91 16.23
CA ASN A 15 -21.09 -31.01 15.94
C ASN A 15 -20.87 -29.52 16.21
N LYS A 16 -19.64 -29.00 16.16
CA LYS A 16 -19.38 -27.57 16.47
C LYS A 16 -19.09 -26.65 15.28
N ASP A 17 -19.23 -27.12 14.04
CA ASP A 17 -18.88 -26.35 12.84
C ASP A 17 -20.07 -25.78 12.04
N SER A 18 -21.32 -25.99 12.45
CA SER A 18 -22.47 -25.57 11.61
C SER A 18 -22.84 -24.08 11.68
N HIS A 19 -22.34 -23.30 12.66
CA HIS A 19 -22.72 -21.89 12.83
C HIS A 19 -21.69 -20.86 12.32
N LYS A 20 -20.58 -21.30 11.72
CA LYS A 20 -19.56 -20.38 11.16
C LYS A 20 -19.83 -19.97 9.71
N SER A 21 -20.93 -20.38 9.09
CA SER A 21 -21.08 -20.32 7.64
C SER A 21 -21.52 -18.97 7.08
N ASP A 22 -22.28 -18.14 7.80
CA ASP A 22 -22.88 -16.95 7.16
C ASP A 22 -21.94 -15.72 7.14
N ALA A 23 -21.15 -15.48 8.18
CA ALA A 23 -20.24 -14.32 8.22
C ALA A 23 -19.11 -14.37 7.16
N ASN A 24 -18.77 -15.55 6.65
CA ASN A 24 -17.77 -15.71 5.59
C ASN A 24 -18.39 -15.65 4.19
N ARG A 25 -19.72 -15.46 4.06
CA ARG A 25 -20.34 -15.39 2.73
C ARG A 25 -19.96 -14.11 2.01
N ASP A 26 -19.57 -13.03 2.68
CA ASP A 26 -19.31 -11.78 1.98
C ASP A 26 -17.82 -11.53 1.73
N LEU A 27 -16.99 -12.57 1.91
CA LEU A 27 -15.56 -12.51 1.68
C LEU A 27 -15.17 -13.13 0.34
N TYR A 28 -14.33 -12.40 -0.38
CA TYR A 28 -13.74 -12.77 -1.64
C TYR A 28 -12.24 -13.02 -1.47
N SER A 29 -11.71 -13.96 -2.23
CA SER A 29 -10.27 -14.08 -2.42
C SER A 29 -9.79 -13.03 -3.43
N ALA A 30 -8.50 -12.71 -3.38
CA ALA A 30 -7.88 -11.89 -4.41
C ALA A 30 -8.04 -12.50 -5.82
N ARG A 31 -8.19 -13.83 -5.93
CA ARG A 31 -8.42 -14.54 -7.18
C ARG A 31 -9.83 -14.35 -7.70
N ASP A 32 -10.83 -14.42 -6.82
CA ASP A 32 -12.23 -14.21 -7.18
C ASP A 32 -12.41 -12.81 -7.78
N ILE A 33 -11.90 -11.78 -7.09
CA ILE A 33 -11.96 -10.39 -7.55
C ILE A 33 -11.24 -10.24 -8.90
N LYS A 34 -10.04 -10.81 -9.02
CA LYS A 34 -9.26 -10.70 -10.25
C LYS A 34 -9.96 -11.37 -11.45
N ASN A 35 -10.51 -12.56 -11.26
CA ASN A 35 -11.21 -13.28 -12.34
C ASN A 35 -12.48 -12.57 -12.78
N TYR A 36 -13.19 -11.92 -11.86
CA TYR A 36 -14.34 -11.08 -12.19
C TYR A 36 -13.94 -9.88 -13.06
N VAL A 37 -12.82 -9.25 -12.75
CA VAL A 37 -12.38 -8.02 -13.41
C VAL A 37 -11.58 -8.28 -14.71
N HIS A 38 -10.92 -9.44 -14.79
CA HIS A 38 -10.13 -9.90 -15.93
C HIS A 38 -10.56 -11.33 -16.29
N PRO A 39 -11.76 -11.52 -16.88
CA PRO A 39 -12.22 -12.83 -17.28
C PRO A 39 -11.28 -13.41 -18.32
N ALA A 40 -10.95 -14.70 -18.19
CA ALA A 40 -10.15 -15.39 -19.20
C ALA A 40 -10.88 -15.32 -20.55
N PRO A 41 -10.17 -15.06 -21.66
CA PRO A 41 -10.79 -15.08 -22.97
C PRO A 41 -11.38 -16.48 -23.22
N SER A 42 -12.61 -16.54 -23.72
CA SER A 42 -13.36 -17.77 -23.96
C SER A 42 -12.66 -18.76 -24.91
N ASN A 43 -11.63 -18.32 -25.63
CA ASN A 43 -11.08 -19.03 -26.79
C ASN A 43 -9.99 -20.07 -26.45
N GLY A 44 -9.93 -20.55 -25.20
CA GLY A 44 -9.14 -21.75 -24.86
C GLY A 44 -7.63 -21.65 -25.09
N SER A 45 -7.08 -20.47 -25.44
CA SER A 45 -5.64 -20.26 -25.46
C SER A 45 -5.16 -20.05 -24.03
N GLU A 46 -5.15 -21.16 -23.27
CA GLU A 46 -4.65 -21.26 -21.92
C GLU A 46 -3.12 -21.06 -21.93
N THR A 47 -2.68 -19.81 -22.07
CA THR A 47 -1.56 -19.43 -21.22
C THR A 47 -2.19 -19.14 -19.87
N PRO A 48 -2.02 -19.98 -18.84
CA PRO A 48 -2.45 -19.63 -17.51
C PRO A 48 -1.72 -18.34 -17.20
N HIS A 49 -2.44 -17.21 -17.26
CA HIS A 49 -1.92 -15.95 -16.78
C HIS A 49 -1.60 -16.23 -15.34
N ARG A 50 -0.31 -16.48 -15.07
CA ARG A 50 0.24 -16.76 -13.74
C ARG A 50 -0.46 -15.77 -12.87
N ALA A 51 -1.35 -16.26 -12.00
CA ALA A 51 -2.26 -15.42 -11.24
C ALA A 51 -1.38 -14.53 -10.38
N SER A 52 -0.96 -13.41 -10.96
CA SER A 52 -0.04 -12.49 -10.33
C SER A 52 -0.83 -11.99 -9.15
N ASN A 53 -0.30 -12.30 -7.97
CA ASN A 53 -0.86 -11.84 -6.71
C ASN A 53 -1.18 -10.35 -6.89
N VAL A 54 -2.37 -9.94 -6.47
CA VAL A 54 -2.82 -8.54 -6.53
C VAL A 54 -1.75 -7.72 -5.81
N SER A 55 -0.89 -7.08 -6.59
CA SER A 55 0.31 -6.42 -6.07
C SER A 55 0.03 -4.93 -6.02
N GLY A 56 -0.42 -4.48 -4.85
CA GLY A 56 -0.73 -3.09 -4.59
C GLY A 56 -2.22 -2.76 -4.60
N SER A 57 -2.53 -1.55 -4.13
CA SER A 57 -3.89 -1.11 -3.84
C SER A 57 -4.69 -0.71 -5.07
N LEU A 58 -4.06 -0.11 -6.09
CA LEU A 58 -4.73 0.42 -7.28
C LEU A 58 -4.60 -0.58 -8.44
N GLN A 59 -5.73 -0.94 -9.05
CA GLN A 59 -5.80 -1.98 -10.06
C GLN A 59 -6.70 -1.57 -11.24
N ASP A 60 -6.35 -2.00 -12.44
CA ASP A 60 -7.14 -1.80 -13.65
C ASP A 60 -8.04 -3.02 -13.94
N SER A 61 -8.81 -2.92 -15.02
CA SER A 61 -9.66 -3.99 -15.51
C SER A 61 -9.41 -4.33 -16.97
N ALA A 62 -9.81 -5.53 -17.38
CA ALA A 62 -9.80 -5.90 -18.79
C ALA A 62 -10.78 -5.03 -19.61
N ALA A 63 -11.88 -4.59 -19.00
CA ALA A 63 -12.87 -3.72 -19.63
C ALA A 63 -12.36 -2.28 -19.83
N THR A 64 -11.50 -1.81 -18.93
CA THR A 64 -10.92 -0.45 -18.97
C THR A 64 -9.40 -0.49 -18.72
N PRO A 65 -8.61 -1.03 -19.66
CA PRO A 65 -7.16 -1.14 -19.49
C PRO A 65 -6.52 0.23 -19.28
N GLY A 66 -5.60 0.33 -18.31
CA GLY A 66 -4.92 1.59 -18.00
C GLY A 66 -5.75 2.62 -17.22
N LYS A 67 -7.01 2.31 -16.88
CA LYS A 67 -7.84 3.15 -15.99
C LYS A 67 -8.06 2.45 -14.66
N LEU A 68 -8.10 3.21 -13.56
CA LEU A 68 -8.44 2.69 -12.25
C LEU A 68 -9.87 2.12 -12.26
N ALA A 69 -10.01 0.83 -11.97
CA ALA A 69 -11.31 0.16 -11.95
C ALA A 69 -11.71 -0.30 -10.54
N TRP A 70 -10.72 -0.70 -9.73
CA TRP A 70 -10.98 -1.14 -8.36
C TRP A 70 -9.77 -0.93 -7.45
N VAL A 71 -10.05 -0.95 -6.14
CA VAL A 71 -9.07 -0.71 -5.09
C VAL A 71 -9.13 -1.81 -4.04
N CYS A 72 -7.96 -2.32 -3.64
CA CYS A 72 -7.80 -3.18 -2.47
C CYS A 72 -7.12 -2.44 -1.33
N LEU A 73 -7.78 -2.39 -0.18
CA LEU A 73 -7.24 -1.86 1.06
C LEU A 73 -6.65 -3.00 1.87
N PHE A 74 -5.34 -3.00 2.04
CA PHE A 74 -4.64 -4.04 2.79
C PHE A 74 -4.52 -3.69 4.28
N ASN A 75 -4.61 -4.72 5.11
CA ASN A 75 -4.20 -4.63 6.50
C ASN A 75 -2.82 -5.26 6.63
N ASP A 76 -1.86 -4.51 7.16
CA ASP A 76 -0.54 -5.02 7.52
C ASP A 76 -0.55 -5.47 8.99
N SER A 77 0.44 -6.26 9.36
CA SER A 77 0.78 -6.63 10.74
C SER A 77 0.94 -5.42 11.67
N SER A 78 1.43 -4.28 11.14
CA SER A 78 1.59 -3.03 11.87
C SER A 78 0.36 -2.10 11.81
N GLY A 79 -0.78 -2.56 11.29
CA GLY A 79 -1.98 -1.74 11.14
C GLY A 79 -2.44 -1.54 9.69
N PRO A 80 -3.46 -0.70 9.44
CA PRO A 80 -3.99 -0.48 8.10
C PRO A 80 -2.95 0.22 7.20
N ALA A 81 -2.75 -0.30 5.99
CA ALA A 81 -1.81 0.31 5.03
C ALA A 81 -2.23 1.72 4.57
N ASN A 82 -3.51 2.05 4.75
CA ASN A 82 -4.12 3.35 4.44
C ASN A 82 -4.82 3.88 5.70
N PRO A 83 -4.10 4.51 6.65
CA PRO A 83 -4.66 4.90 7.95
C PRO A 83 -5.79 5.94 7.84
N ARG A 84 -5.75 6.82 6.82
CA ARG A 84 -6.76 7.85 6.55
C ARG A 84 -8.00 7.35 5.80
N TRP A 85 -8.10 6.04 5.55
CA TRP A 85 -9.27 5.49 4.85
C TRP A 85 -10.54 5.66 5.68
N ASN A 86 -10.52 5.29 6.96
CA ASN A 86 -11.74 5.29 7.76
C ASN A 86 -12.26 6.71 8.06
N SER A 87 -11.37 7.72 8.15
CA SER A 87 -11.73 9.11 8.42
C SER A 87 -12.20 9.84 7.16
N ASP A 88 -11.34 9.91 6.15
CA ASP A 88 -11.51 10.85 5.03
C ASP A 88 -11.60 10.15 3.67
N LYS A 89 -11.58 8.81 3.67
CA LYS A 89 -11.48 8.00 2.45
C LYS A 89 -10.27 8.38 1.60
N ILE A 90 -9.13 8.67 2.24
CA ILE A 90 -7.89 9.05 1.56
C ILE A 90 -6.95 7.85 1.42
N ILE A 91 -6.35 7.73 0.24
CA ILE A 91 -5.30 6.76 -0.07
C ILE A 91 -4.06 7.50 -0.56
N PHE A 92 -2.92 7.15 0.04
CA PHE A 92 -1.60 7.62 -0.39
C PHE A 92 -0.93 6.58 -1.27
N CYS A 93 -0.80 6.86 -2.56
CA CYS A 93 -0.28 5.92 -3.53
C CYS A 93 1.07 6.36 -4.11
N LYS A 94 1.95 5.38 -4.25
CA LYS A 94 3.32 5.50 -4.80
C LYS A 94 3.48 4.74 -6.12
N ARG A 95 2.64 3.73 -6.33
CA ARG A 95 2.68 2.81 -7.48
C ARG A 95 1.38 2.93 -8.27
N SER A 96 1.44 2.54 -9.54
CA SER A 96 0.29 2.55 -10.45
C SER A 96 -0.34 3.93 -10.64
N LEU A 97 0.46 5.01 -10.50
CA LEU A 97 0.00 6.39 -10.69
C LEU A 97 -0.60 6.60 -12.10
N ARG A 98 -0.11 5.87 -13.10
CA ARG A 98 -0.64 5.86 -14.48
C ARG A 98 -2.11 5.45 -14.61
N LEU A 99 -2.67 4.80 -13.59
CA LEU A 99 -4.09 4.43 -13.57
C LEU A 99 -5.00 5.59 -13.14
N LEU A 100 -4.39 6.63 -12.54
CA LEU A 100 -5.12 7.79 -12.06
C LEU A 100 -5.33 8.79 -13.20
N PRO A 101 -6.50 9.41 -13.27
CA PRO A 101 -6.77 10.42 -14.28
C PRO A 101 -5.82 11.62 -14.10
N GLY A 102 -5.44 12.30 -15.18
CA GLY A 102 -4.55 13.47 -15.09
C GLY A 102 -3.06 13.14 -14.89
N TYR A 103 -2.68 11.86 -14.71
CA TYR A 103 -1.28 11.52 -14.46
C TYR A 103 -0.36 11.84 -15.65
N VAL A 104 -0.81 11.54 -16.87
CA VAL A 104 -0.03 11.76 -18.10
C VAL A 104 0.24 13.26 -18.29
N GLU A 105 -0.77 14.08 -18.04
CA GLU A 105 -0.73 15.53 -18.08
C GLU A 105 0.22 16.07 -17.01
N SER A 106 0.09 15.60 -15.75
CA SER A 106 0.98 16.00 -14.66
C SER A 106 2.44 15.64 -14.91
N LYS A 107 2.70 14.54 -15.62
CA LYS A 107 4.04 14.09 -15.97
C LYS A 107 4.65 14.98 -17.07
N LYS A 108 3.84 15.38 -18.05
CA LYS A 108 4.29 16.27 -19.13
C LYS A 108 4.71 17.65 -18.60
N LEU A 109 3.99 18.18 -17.62
CA LEU A 109 4.32 19.44 -16.98
C LEU A 109 5.68 19.36 -16.24
N SER A 110 5.89 18.31 -15.45
CA SER A 110 7.16 18.12 -14.73
C SER A 110 8.37 17.95 -15.66
N ASP A 111 8.21 17.29 -16.81
CA ASP A 111 9.30 17.08 -17.77
C ASP A 111 9.66 18.39 -18.52
N THR A 112 8.70 19.31 -18.66
CA THR A 112 8.90 20.58 -19.37
C THR A 112 9.70 21.58 -18.52
N GLU A 113 9.37 21.73 -17.24
CA GLU A 113 10.09 22.64 -16.32
C GLU A 113 11.57 22.27 -16.15
N ALA A 114 11.88 20.96 -16.15
CA ALA A 114 13.26 20.49 -16.06
C ALA A 114 14.13 20.91 -17.26
N THR A 115 13.52 21.10 -18.44
CA THR A 115 14.24 21.43 -19.67
C THR A 115 14.46 22.93 -19.83
N GLU A 116 13.51 23.77 -19.39
CA GLU A 116 13.65 25.24 -19.46
C GLU A 116 14.71 25.78 -18.50
N THR A 117 14.87 25.15 -17.33
CA THR A 117 15.87 25.56 -16.34
C THR A 117 17.31 25.26 -16.81
N ALA A 118 17.50 24.26 -17.67
CA ALA A 118 18.82 23.92 -18.22
C ALA A 118 19.29 24.91 -19.30
N ASN A 119 18.38 25.48 -20.09
CA ASN A 119 18.73 26.36 -21.21
C ASN A 119 18.97 27.82 -20.80
N THR A 120 18.65 28.22 -19.56
CA THR A 120 18.90 29.58 -19.06
C THR A 120 20.23 29.69 -18.28
N ALA A 121 20.89 28.56 -17.98
CA ALA A 121 22.15 28.53 -17.24
C ALA A 121 23.42 28.60 -18.12
N GLU A 122 23.30 28.57 -19.46
CA GLU A 122 24.45 28.55 -20.39
C GLU A 122 24.88 29.93 -20.92
N SER A 123 24.44 31.05 -20.32
CA SER A 123 24.87 32.40 -20.73
C SER A 123 25.32 33.32 -19.59
N VAL A 124 26.05 32.80 -18.60
CA VAL A 124 26.94 33.64 -17.78
C VAL A 124 28.25 32.89 -17.54
N SER A 125 29.20 33.12 -18.46
CA SER A 125 30.60 32.74 -18.31
C SER A 125 31.37 33.80 -17.50
N THR A 126 32.28 33.28 -16.67
CA THR A 126 33.56 33.85 -16.21
C THR A 126 33.57 35.05 -15.25
N ALA A 127 33.90 34.80 -13.97
CA ALA A 127 35.24 35.04 -13.42
C ALA A 127 35.36 34.66 -11.93
N ASP A 128 36.55 34.15 -11.58
CA ASP A 128 37.22 34.10 -10.28
C ASP A 128 36.72 33.21 -9.14
N THR A 129 37.54 32.63 -8.25
CA THR A 129 38.96 32.24 -8.13
C THR A 129 39.14 31.94 -6.64
N VAL A 130 39.52 30.69 -6.31
CA VAL A 130 40.42 30.28 -5.19
C VAL A 130 39.91 30.12 -3.72
N GLN A 131 40.39 28.99 -3.16
CA GLN A 131 40.77 28.64 -1.76
C GLN A 131 39.80 27.87 -0.83
N THR A 132 40.05 26.55 -0.78
CA THR A 132 40.57 25.76 0.36
C THR A 132 40.42 26.31 1.78
N ALA A 133 39.80 25.51 2.68
CA ALA A 133 40.37 25.16 3.99
C ALA A 133 39.59 24.02 4.67
N GLU A 134 40.32 22.96 5.02
CA GLU A 134 40.00 22.02 6.09
C GLU A 134 39.84 22.76 7.42
N ASN A 135 38.93 22.30 8.30
CA ASN A 135 39.21 22.38 9.73
C ASN A 135 38.45 21.32 10.54
N THR A 136 39.29 20.63 11.31
CA THR A 136 39.12 19.73 12.46
C THR A 136 38.04 20.08 13.48
N ASP A 137 37.30 19.03 13.89
CA ASP A 137 37.22 18.49 15.26
C ASP A 137 37.62 19.43 16.42
N THR A 138 36.72 19.71 17.38
CA THR A 138 37.01 20.00 18.80
C THR A 138 35.72 20.14 19.65
N ALA A 139 35.59 19.20 20.61
CA ALA A 139 35.19 19.33 22.02
C ALA A 139 33.82 19.91 22.48
N LYS A 140 33.05 19.03 23.16
CA LYS A 140 32.80 19.00 24.62
C LYS A 140 32.57 20.35 25.36
N ARG A 141 31.33 20.59 25.79
CA ARG A 141 30.91 21.41 26.95
C ARG A 141 29.49 20.94 27.36
N THR A 142 29.27 20.24 28.47
CA THR A 142 29.12 20.71 29.87
C THR A 142 28.12 21.88 30.00
N GLY A 143 27.01 21.65 30.72
CA GLY A 143 25.90 22.59 31.00
C GLY A 143 26.29 23.84 31.78
N PRO A 144 25.36 24.64 32.37
CA PRO A 144 24.13 24.23 33.08
C PRO A 144 22.92 25.21 32.92
N ALA A 145 21.93 25.05 33.81
CA ALA A 145 20.99 26.06 34.32
C ALA A 145 19.58 26.14 33.71
N GLU A 146 18.67 25.46 34.41
CA GLU A 146 17.29 25.86 34.68
C GLU A 146 17.25 27.29 35.27
N PRO A 147 16.37 28.15 34.74
CA PRO A 147 15.38 28.78 35.63
C PRO A 147 13.98 28.90 34.99
N ALA A 148 12.96 28.54 35.78
CA ALA A 148 11.60 29.07 35.65
C ALA A 148 11.42 30.29 36.59
N PRO A 149 10.24 30.91 36.68
CA PRO A 149 9.55 31.72 35.67
C PRO A 149 9.28 33.14 36.21
N THR A 150 9.21 34.18 35.38
CA THR A 150 8.57 35.45 35.79
C THR A 150 7.97 36.16 34.58
N ALA A 151 6.75 36.63 34.79
CA ALA A 151 5.86 37.36 33.90
C ALA A 151 6.50 38.62 33.29
N GLU A 152 6.02 39.02 32.11
CA GLU A 152 5.22 40.23 31.90
C GLU A 152 4.98 40.48 30.40
N MET A 153 3.73 40.76 30.07
CA MET A 153 3.27 41.19 28.75
C MET A 153 3.94 42.51 28.35
N PRO A 154 4.17 42.69 27.04
CA PRO A 154 3.66 43.93 26.46
C PRO A 154 2.71 43.66 25.29
N GLU A 155 1.51 44.23 25.44
CA GLU A 155 0.57 44.58 24.38
C GLU A 155 1.26 45.54 23.42
N THR A 156 1.50 45.10 22.18
CA THR A 156 1.88 45.99 21.08
C THR A 156 0.85 45.83 19.96
N THR A 157 -0.17 46.68 20.03
CA THR A 157 -1.02 47.08 18.92
C THR A 157 -0.18 47.88 17.93
N GLU A 158 0.08 47.37 16.71
CA GLU A 158 0.32 48.24 15.55
C GLU A 158 0.12 47.51 14.20
N THR A 159 -0.88 48.03 13.48
CA THR A 159 -0.83 48.31 12.04
C THR A 159 -0.86 47.12 11.08
N ALA A 160 -2.09 46.67 10.81
CA ALA A 160 -2.45 45.85 9.67
C ALA A 160 -2.11 46.53 8.34
N LYS A 161 -1.06 46.03 7.67
CA LYS A 161 -0.89 46.20 6.22
C LYS A 161 -1.84 45.23 5.50
N PRO A 162 -2.54 45.63 4.43
CA PRO A 162 -3.29 44.70 3.60
C PRO A 162 -2.27 43.90 2.77
N VAL A 163 -1.81 42.79 3.34
CA VAL A 163 -0.96 41.84 2.63
C VAL A 163 -1.82 41.17 1.56
N ALA A 164 -1.33 41.33 0.34
CA ALA A 164 -1.88 40.86 -0.92
C ALA A 164 -2.63 39.53 -0.76
N THR A 165 -3.89 39.56 -1.17
CA THR A 165 -4.68 38.40 -1.56
C THR A 165 -3.79 37.45 -2.35
N LEU A 166 -3.31 36.41 -1.66
CA LEU A 166 -2.74 35.23 -2.27
C LEU A 166 -3.78 34.77 -3.27
N ARG A 167 -3.46 34.93 -4.56
CA ARG A 167 -4.22 34.29 -5.62
C ARG A 167 -4.23 32.81 -5.27
N GLU A 168 -5.36 32.32 -4.79
CA GLU A 168 -5.71 30.91 -4.84
C GLU A 168 -5.44 30.53 -6.29
N ALA A 169 -4.28 29.91 -6.52
CA ALA A 169 -3.94 29.36 -7.81
C ALA A 169 -5.14 28.51 -8.19
N GLU A 170 -5.79 28.89 -9.29
CA GLU A 170 -6.96 28.22 -9.82
C GLU A 170 -6.58 26.75 -9.98
N THR A 171 -6.92 25.98 -8.96
CA THR A 171 -6.81 24.54 -8.99
C THR A 171 -7.83 24.18 -10.04
N HIS A 172 -7.36 23.97 -11.27
CA HIS A 172 -8.18 23.50 -12.38
C HIS A 172 -9.08 22.42 -11.81
N GLN A 173 -10.37 22.75 -11.67
CA GLN A 173 -11.37 21.85 -11.14
C GLN A 173 -11.52 20.75 -12.18
N PHE A 174 -10.64 19.77 -12.06
CA PHE A 174 -10.73 18.52 -12.75
C PHE A 174 -12.11 17.96 -12.39
N GLN A 175 -12.98 17.85 -13.38
CA GLN A 175 -14.25 17.13 -13.26
C GLN A 175 -13.91 15.68 -13.58
N PRO A 176 -13.53 14.84 -12.59
CA PRO A 176 -13.25 13.46 -12.88
C PRO A 176 -14.52 12.85 -13.47
N ASP A 177 -14.38 12.17 -14.60
CA ASP A 177 -15.41 11.23 -15.06
C ASP A 177 -15.84 10.42 -13.84
N HIS A 178 -17.13 10.47 -13.49
CA HIS A 178 -17.70 9.80 -12.32
C HIS A 178 -17.77 8.28 -12.55
N VAL A 179 -16.65 7.66 -12.90
CA VAL A 179 -16.52 6.23 -13.09
C VAL A 179 -16.58 5.58 -11.71
N PRO A 180 -17.54 4.67 -11.47
CA PRO A 180 -17.64 3.97 -10.20
C PRO A 180 -16.46 3.02 -10.03
N ILE A 181 -15.75 3.14 -8.90
CA ILE A 181 -14.59 2.33 -8.54
C ILE A 181 -15.00 1.41 -7.39
N ALA A 182 -14.87 0.09 -7.60
CA ALA A 182 -15.18 -0.89 -6.57
C ALA A 182 -14.06 -0.92 -5.51
N ILE A 183 -14.42 -0.84 -4.22
CA ILE A 183 -13.43 -0.87 -3.13
C ILE A 183 -13.62 -2.11 -2.27
N PHE A 184 -12.52 -2.82 -2.05
CA PHE A 184 -12.44 -4.03 -1.24
C PHE A 184 -11.53 -3.81 -0.03
N LYS A 185 -11.99 -4.18 1.16
CA LYS A 185 -11.21 -4.12 2.40
C LYS A 185 -10.74 -5.49 2.80
N GLN A 186 -9.44 -5.61 3.05
CA GLN A 186 -8.91 -6.80 3.69
C GLN A 186 -9.39 -6.84 5.14
N ILE A 187 -9.97 -7.96 5.56
CA ILE A 187 -10.31 -8.28 6.94
C ILE A 187 -9.17 -9.13 7.53
N PRO A 188 -8.82 -8.95 8.82
CA PRO A 188 -7.85 -9.83 9.49
C PRO A 188 -8.22 -11.31 9.30
N ARG A 189 -7.23 -12.13 8.94
CA ARG A 189 -7.46 -13.55 8.65
C ARG A 189 -7.85 -14.30 9.92
N THR A 190 -9.09 -14.77 9.99
CA THR A 190 -9.63 -15.54 11.14
C THR A 190 -9.62 -17.06 10.92
N GLY A 191 -9.11 -17.55 9.78
CA GLY A 191 -9.13 -18.97 9.45
C GLY A 191 -8.21 -19.39 8.29
N LYS A 192 -8.41 -20.61 7.80
CA LYS A 192 -7.60 -21.19 6.71
C LYS A 192 -7.96 -20.66 5.33
N SER A 193 -9.14 -20.07 5.15
CA SER A 193 -9.54 -19.49 3.86
C SER A 193 -8.60 -18.36 3.44
N ASP A 194 -8.41 -18.21 2.14
CA ASP A 194 -7.72 -17.11 1.48
C ASP A 194 -8.68 -15.96 1.11
N ARG A 195 -9.98 -16.14 1.38
CA ARG A 195 -11.02 -15.13 1.21
C ARG A 195 -10.98 -14.16 2.37
N VAL A 196 -10.30 -13.05 2.15
CA VAL A 196 -10.04 -12.03 3.18
C VAL A 196 -10.53 -10.66 2.77
N PHE A 197 -11.14 -10.49 1.60
CA PHE A 197 -11.58 -9.18 1.12
C PHE A 197 -13.10 -9.05 1.19
N SER A 198 -13.60 -8.06 1.92
CA SER A 198 -15.01 -7.67 1.89
C SER A 198 -15.21 -6.50 0.92
N PHE A 199 -16.27 -6.54 0.12
CA PHE A 199 -16.69 -5.37 -0.65
C PHE A 199 -17.21 -4.29 0.30
N ILE A 200 -16.73 -3.05 0.16
CA ILE A 200 -17.19 -1.91 0.97
C ILE A 200 -18.28 -1.13 0.24
N GLY A 201 -18.15 -0.97 -1.08
CA GLY A 201 -19.02 -0.10 -1.86
C GLY A 201 -18.32 0.47 -3.09
N TYR A 202 -19.10 1.16 -3.92
CA TYR A 202 -18.59 1.92 -5.05
C TYR A 202 -18.25 3.35 -4.64
N HIS A 203 -17.14 3.87 -5.16
CA HIS A 203 -16.69 5.22 -4.87
C HIS A 203 -16.25 5.92 -6.16
N THR A 204 -16.24 7.25 -6.15
CA THR A 204 -15.59 8.07 -7.19
C THR A 204 -14.40 8.81 -6.60
N ILE A 205 -13.46 9.21 -7.44
CA ILE A 205 -12.39 10.13 -7.02
C ILE A 205 -13.02 11.51 -6.91
N SER A 206 -12.97 12.12 -5.73
CA SER A 206 -13.45 13.50 -5.51
C SER A 206 -12.32 14.51 -5.54
N HIS A 207 -11.12 14.11 -5.15
CA HIS A 207 -9.93 14.95 -5.20
C HIS A 207 -8.69 14.11 -5.47
N LEU A 208 -7.80 14.65 -6.30
CA LEU A 208 -6.57 14.00 -6.73
C LEU A 208 -5.47 15.05 -6.81
N GLU A 209 -4.39 14.82 -6.08
CA GLU A 209 -3.21 15.67 -6.08
C GLU A 209 -1.96 14.82 -6.30
N PHE A 210 -1.14 15.20 -7.28
CA PHE A 210 0.16 14.58 -7.52
C PHE A 210 1.24 15.39 -6.80
N LEU A 211 2.03 14.71 -5.98
CA LEU A 211 3.10 15.32 -5.19
C LEU A 211 4.44 15.00 -5.81
N GLU A 212 5.19 16.05 -6.16
CA GLU A 212 6.52 15.91 -6.74
C GLU A 212 7.54 15.35 -5.74
N PRO A 213 8.56 14.62 -6.20
CA PRO A 213 9.63 14.12 -5.37
C PRO A 213 10.27 15.25 -4.54
N ARG A 214 10.54 14.98 -3.26
CA ARG A 214 11.17 15.91 -2.30
C ARG A 214 10.42 17.23 -2.06
N SER A 215 9.16 17.36 -2.49
CA SER A 215 8.34 18.52 -2.16
C SER A 215 7.97 18.57 -0.67
N ASP A 216 7.79 19.77 -0.11
CA ASP A 216 7.35 19.93 1.29
C ASP A 216 5.98 19.30 1.53
N ALA A 217 5.10 19.34 0.53
CA ALA A 217 3.81 18.67 0.56
C ALA A 217 3.96 17.14 0.70
N LEU A 218 4.92 16.55 -0.01
CA LEU A 218 5.25 15.12 0.13
C LEU A 218 5.79 14.79 1.52
N VAL A 219 6.66 15.63 2.09
CA VAL A 219 7.17 15.43 3.46
C VAL A 219 6.03 15.42 4.48
N ARG A 220 5.14 16.43 4.43
CA ARG A 220 3.96 16.51 5.32
C ARG A 220 3.03 15.31 5.15
N MET A 221 2.78 14.89 3.91
CA MET A 221 1.94 13.72 3.64
C MET A 221 2.55 12.43 4.18
N LEU A 222 3.87 12.23 4.02
CA LEU A 222 4.53 11.03 4.53
C LEU A 222 4.53 11.01 6.06
N ASP A 223 4.74 12.14 6.72
CA ASP A 223 4.64 12.24 8.18
C ASP A 223 3.23 11.82 8.65
N GLN A 224 2.18 12.34 8.00
CA GLN A 224 0.80 11.91 8.25
C GLN A 224 0.57 10.42 7.96
N LYS A 225 1.16 9.87 6.90
CA LYS A 225 1.03 8.45 6.53
C LYS A 225 1.64 7.52 7.57
N TRP A 226 2.75 7.93 8.19
CA TRP A 226 3.48 7.13 9.17
C TRP A 226 3.09 7.42 10.62
N SER A 227 2.26 8.43 10.84
CA SER A 227 1.48 8.60 12.08
C SER A 227 0.21 7.76 12.02
N TYR A 228 -0.04 6.93 13.04
CA TYR A 228 -1.34 6.27 13.21
C TYR A 228 -1.84 6.46 14.63
N ILE A 229 -3.16 6.51 14.78
CA ILE A 229 -3.82 6.59 16.08
C ILE A 229 -4.11 5.16 16.52
N ASP A 230 -3.56 4.73 17.64
CA ASP A 230 -3.88 3.42 18.21
C ASP A 230 -5.33 3.42 18.74
N LYS A 231 -5.86 2.24 19.06
CA LYS A 231 -7.17 2.04 19.71
C LYS A 231 -7.37 2.84 21.01
N PHE A 232 -6.27 3.29 21.64
CA PHE A 232 -6.27 4.15 22.83
C PHE A 232 -6.27 5.64 22.53
N GLY A 233 -6.26 6.05 21.25
CA GLY A 233 -6.20 7.45 20.86
C GLY A 233 -4.78 8.05 20.81
N GLU A 234 -3.75 7.28 21.15
CA GLU A 234 -2.36 7.75 21.12
C GLU A 234 -1.80 7.73 19.70
N ILE A 235 -1.11 8.81 19.32
CA ILE A 235 -0.42 8.91 18.04
C ILE A 235 0.91 8.15 18.15
N GLN A 236 1.00 7.04 17.45
CA GLN A 236 2.22 6.27 17.30
C GLN A 236 2.85 6.60 15.94
N GLN A 237 4.13 6.97 15.95
CA GLN A 237 4.91 7.12 14.72
C GLN A 237 5.62 5.81 14.44
N LYS A 238 5.41 5.27 13.23
CA LYS A 238 6.16 4.09 12.79
C LYS A 238 7.59 4.53 12.47
N GLU A 239 8.53 4.14 13.33
CA GLU A 239 9.96 4.39 13.11
C GLU A 239 10.40 3.84 11.75
N ARG A 240 11.15 4.66 11.02
CA ARG A 240 11.66 4.33 9.70
C ARG A 240 13.12 4.69 9.59
N THR A 241 13.88 3.83 8.92
CA THR A 241 15.28 4.11 8.62
C THR A 241 15.39 5.32 7.69
N MET A 242 16.46 6.09 7.84
CA MET A 242 16.76 7.25 6.99
C MET A 242 16.76 6.90 5.50
N GLU A 243 17.25 5.70 5.16
CA GLU A 243 17.26 5.17 3.79
C GLU A 243 15.83 4.97 3.24
N SER A 244 14.93 4.39 4.05
CA SER A 244 13.53 4.17 3.64
C SER A 244 12.75 5.46 3.46
N TRP A 245 13.11 6.50 4.21
CA TRP A 245 12.60 7.87 4.06
C TRP A 245 13.09 8.48 2.75
N ASN A 246 14.39 8.44 2.49
CA ASN A 246 14.98 8.98 1.27
C ASN A 246 14.42 8.28 0.02
N GLU A 247 14.25 6.95 0.07
CA GLU A 247 13.66 6.17 -1.03
C GLU A 247 12.17 6.50 -1.25
N ALA A 248 11.44 6.91 -0.21
CA ALA A 248 10.08 7.39 -0.33
C ALA A 248 10.02 8.81 -0.94
N LEU A 249 10.92 9.70 -0.51
CA LEU A 249 10.98 11.09 -0.96
C LEU A 249 11.47 11.23 -2.40
N CYS A 250 12.31 10.32 -2.89
CA CYS A 250 12.79 10.33 -4.28
C CYS A 250 11.77 9.86 -5.32
N LYS A 251 10.53 9.54 -4.91
CA LYS A 251 9.51 9.01 -5.82
C LYS A 251 8.30 9.95 -5.84
N LYS A 252 7.61 9.99 -6.98
CA LYS A 252 6.34 10.72 -7.12
C LYS A 252 5.25 10.00 -6.35
N TRP A 253 4.35 10.76 -5.75
CA TRP A 253 3.20 10.24 -5.01
C TRP A 253 1.91 10.87 -5.50
N ALA A 254 0.79 10.26 -5.15
CA ALA A 254 -0.49 10.93 -5.25
C ALA A 254 -1.34 10.72 -3.99
N VAL A 255 -2.07 11.79 -3.64
CA VAL A 255 -3.10 11.80 -2.61
C VAL A 255 -4.44 11.67 -3.34
N VAL A 256 -5.14 10.57 -3.09
CA VAL A 256 -6.43 10.30 -3.73
C VAL A 256 -7.51 10.30 -2.66
N LYS A 257 -8.45 11.22 -2.76
CA LYS A 257 -9.65 11.27 -1.91
C LYS A 257 -10.81 10.66 -2.66
N PHE A 258 -11.51 9.76 -2.00
CA PHE A 258 -12.68 9.10 -2.54
C PHE A 258 -13.96 9.69 -1.95
N GLN A 259 -15.04 9.59 -2.72
CA GLN A 259 -16.40 9.88 -2.29
C GLN A 259 -17.25 8.64 -2.53
N GLU A 260 -18.03 8.26 -1.54
CA GLU A 260 -18.92 7.11 -1.61
C GLU A 260 -20.08 7.41 -2.56
N LEU A 261 -20.41 6.42 -3.39
CA LEU A 261 -21.59 6.47 -4.26
C LEU A 261 -22.78 5.80 -3.57
N ASP A 262 -23.96 6.22 -3.98
CA ASP A 262 -25.23 5.66 -3.52
C ASP A 262 -25.36 4.18 -3.92
N GLU A 263 -25.45 3.31 -2.93
CA GLU A 263 -25.54 1.86 -3.09
C GLU A 263 -26.80 1.42 -3.82
N GLU A 264 -27.89 2.19 -3.74
CA GLU A 264 -29.16 1.86 -4.40
C GLU A 264 -29.01 1.84 -5.93
N LYS A 265 -28.12 2.67 -6.47
CA LYS A 265 -27.86 2.77 -7.91
C LYS A 265 -26.86 1.75 -8.41
N PHE A 266 -25.98 1.28 -7.53
CA PHE A 266 -24.86 0.42 -7.89
C PHE A 266 -24.86 -0.83 -7.00
N PRO A 267 -25.61 -1.88 -7.40
CA PRO A 267 -25.66 -3.11 -6.61
C PRO A 267 -24.28 -3.75 -6.51
N PRO A 268 -23.97 -4.47 -5.40
CA PRO A 268 -22.68 -5.13 -5.23
C PRO A 268 -22.31 -6.03 -6.41
N PRO A 269 -21.02 -6.07 -6.80
CA PRO A 269 -20.59 -6.87 -7.93
C PRO A 269 -20.86 -8.35 -7.67
N ARG A 270 -21.47 -9.03 -8.64
CA ARG A 270 -21.75 -10.47 -8.60
C ARG A 270 -20.47 -11.25 -8.91
N ILE A 271 -19.55 -11.27 -7.96
CA ILE A 271 -18.28 -11.99 -8.08
C ILE A 271 -18.53 -13.47 -7.80
N GLU A 272 -18.31 -14.30 -8.83
CA GLU A 272 -18.34 -15.75 -8.71
C GLU A 272 -17.16 -16.24 -7.86
N ARG A 273 -17.44 -17.13 -6.91
CA ARG A 273 -16.40 -17.70 -6.07
C ARG A 273 -15.79 -18.90 -6.75
N LEU A 274 -14.49 -18.84 -6.96
CA LEU A 274 -13.74 -19.96 -7.45
C LEU A 274 -13.66 -21.04 -6.36
N PRO A 275 -13.58 -22.32 -6.76
CA PRO A 275 -13.25 -23.37 -5.81
C PRO A 275 -11.95 -23.01 -5.10
N ASP A 276 -11.93 -23.13 -3.77
CA ASP A 276 -10.71 -22.92 -3.01
C ASP A 276 -9.64 -23.83 -3.61
N PRO A 277 -8.42 -23.32 -3.88
CA PRO A 277 -7.36 -24.17 -4.39
C PRO A 277 -7.23 -25.33 -3.42
N GLU A 278 -7.36 -26.56 -3.94
CA GLU A 278 -7.07 -27.73 -3.11
C GLU A 278 -5.75 -27.44 -2.43
N PRO A 279 -5.68 -27.57 -1.09
CA PRO A 279 -4.46 -27.28 -0.39
C PRO A 279 -3.44 -28.18 -1.05
N GLN A 280 -2.56 -27.56 -1.86
CA GLN A 280 -1.35 -28.19 -2.30
C GLN A 280 -0.65 -28.41 -0.99
N ARG A 281 -0.91 -29.57 -0.40
CA ARG A 281 -0.09 -30.18 0.61
C ARG A 281 1.17 -30.34 -0.17
N ALA A 282 2.00 -29.28 -0.18
CA ALA A 282 3.38 -29.34 -0.59
C ALA A 282 3.81 -30.66 0.00
N HIS A 283 4.11 -31.64 -0.86
CA HIS A 283 4.38 -32.99 -0.43
C HIS A 283 5.55 -32.82 0.53
N LYS A 284 5.22 -32.68 1.81
CA LYS A 284 6.19 -32.53 2.87
C LYS A 284 6.69 -33.94 2.90
N LYS A 285 7.77 -34.16 2.13
CA LYS A 285 8.44 -35.43 2.01
C LYS A 285 8.49 -35.96 3.43
N SER A 286 7.87 -37.10 3.67
CA SER A 286 7.84 -37.63 5.02
C SER A 286 9.29 -37.73 5.52
N VAL A 287 9.51 -37.75 6.84
CA VAL A 287 10.88 -37.91 7.35
C VAL A 287 11.57 -39.12 6.72
N ASN A 288 10.83 -40.19 6.43
CA ASN A 288 11.34 -41.35 5.70
C ASN A 288 11.70 -41.05 4.24
N GLU A 289 10.93 -40.23 3.53
CA GLU A 289 11.27 -39.82 2.16
C GLU A 289 12.50 -38.89 2.14
N MET A 290 12.62 -37.95 3.09
CA MET A 290 13.83 -37.12 3.22
C MET A 290 15.07 -37.95 3.56
N LEU A 291 14.94 -38.92 4.47
CA LEU A 291 16.05 -39.81 4.83
C LEU A 291 16.41 -40.75 3.69
N ALA A 292 15.43 -41.23 2.92
CA ALA A 292 15.68 -42.04 1.73
C ALA A 292 16.44 -41.23 0.67
N GLU A 293 16.02 -39.99 0.42
CA GLU A 293 16.69 -39.09 -0.52
C GLU A 293 18.14 -38.80 -0.10
N LEU A 294 18.40 -38.57 1.20
CA LEU A 294 19.76 -38.38 1.71
C LEU A 294 20.64 -39.62 1.55
N ARG A 295 20.10 -40.83 1.76
CA ARG A 295 20.84 -42.09 1.55
C ARG A 295 21.23 -42.27 0.08
N MET A 296 20.31 -42.01 -0.84
CA MET A 296 20.56 -42.18 -2.28
C MET A 296 21.51 -41.11 -2.85
N SER A 297 21.44 -39.87 -2.34
CA SER A 297 22.31 -38.78 -2.80
C SER A 297 23.79 -38.94 -2.42
N GLY A 298 24.11 -39.80 -1.44
CA GLY A 298 25.48 -40.08 -1.02
C GLY A 298 26.24 -41.04 -1.94
N GLU A 299 25.52 -41.94 -2.63
CA GLU A 299 26.14 -42.96 -3.49
C GLU A 299 26.46 -42.41 -4.88
N ALA A 300 25.56 -41.61 -5.47
CA ALA A 300 25.76 -40.98 -6.77
C ALA A 300 26.97 -40.02 -6.83
N LYS A 301 27.40 -39.48 -5.69
CA LYS A 301 28.58 -38.60 -5.63
C LYS A 301 29.90 -39.38 -5.62
N LYS A 302 29.89 -40.65 -5.21
CA LYS A 302 31.09 -41.50 -5.16
C LYS A 302 31.43 -42.11 -6.52
N GLU A 303 30.43 -42.47 -7.31
CA GLU A 303 30.64 -43.03 -8.66
C GLU A 303 31.23 -42.00 -9.64
N ALA A 304 30.88 -40.72 -9.49
CA ALA A 304 31.44 -39.65 -10.32
C ALA A 304 32.90 -39.29 -10.00
N GLU A 305 33.43 -39.68 -8.83
CA GLU A 305 34.85 -39.50 -8.50
C GLU A 305 35.72 -40.69 -8.97
N GLU A 306 35.16 -41.90 -9.09
CA GLU A 306 35.92 -43.08 -9.54
C GLU A 306 36.04 -43.20 -11.07
N GLU A 307 35.11 -42.67 -11.87
CA GLU A 307 35.24 -42.64 -13.34
C GLU A 307 36.15 -41.51 -13.89
N GLY A 308 36.69 -40.65 -13.02
CA GLY A 308 37.53 -39.52 -13.40
C GLY A 308 39.05 -39.74 -13.29
N THR A 309 39.52 -40.96 -13.03
CA THR A 309 40.95 -41.28 -12.83
C THR A 309 41.43 -42.35 -13.80
#